data_AF-A0A7S1UAD1-F1
#
_entry.id   AF-A0A7S1UAD1-F1
#
_cell.length_a   1.000
_cell.length_b   1.000
_cell.length_c   1.000
_cell.angle_alpha   90.00
_cell.angle_beta   90.00
_cell.angle_gamma   90.00
#
_symmetry.space_group_name_H-M   'P 1'
#
loop_
_entity.id
_entity.type
_entity.pdbx_description
1 polymer ?
#
loop_
_entity_poly.entity_id
_entity_poly.type
_entity_poly.pdbx_seq_one_letter_code
_entity_poly.pdbx_strand_id
1 'polypeptide(L)'
;MPTIKNIVYTYLFVEGEPEAPLPPRSSKVTVRHFSEVLELGRAEPREATPPKPNDMAVVMYTSGSTGKPKGVLIRHRQVLGCIAGITGVIKNHITPGEEHYLAYLPLAHILEMAAEFAMLSQGNCLCYSHPKDLSTGPGKCHPVSGGALAAFRPTAMAGVPKIWEVLKKGAETKIEAGSTTTKFLFKLAMKLKGMAVRQGRYTPLFDLLVFKKFKGIVGGRLNFTLSGGGPIAAEVQEWIRTAFGCPMVQGYGLTEISGAVAIQDLNSVLIGVNGPPISSVEVLLHSEPDFKDKSGMPYLATDTADADGNAVLGRGEIWVRGINVTSGYYKKPDKTAEDFDADGWFHTGDIGQFTAAGDLKIVDRKKNLVKLKGGEYIATEAMQVVYGTS
;
A
#
# COMPACT_ATOMS: atom_id res chain seq x y z
N MET A 1 9.29 -31.88 13.56
CA MET A 1 8.22 -31.79 12.52
C MET A 1 7.80 -33.20 12.11
N PRO A 2 6.83 -33.84 12.79
CA PRO A 2 6.52 -35.27 12.58
C PRO A 2 5.74 -35.61 11.30
N THR A 3 5.30 -34.62 10.51
CA THR A 3 4.44 -34.83 9.32
C THR A 3 5.13 -34.59 7.98
N ILE A 4 6.38 -34.12 7.97
CA ILE A 4 7.10 -33.86 6.71
C ILE A 4 7.49 -35.18 6.07
N LYS A 5 6.98 -35.43 4.87
CA LYS A 5 7.25 -36.65 4.09
C LYS A 5 8.25 -36.41 2.95
N ASN A 6 8.27 -35.21 2.40
CA ASN A 6 9.08 -34.84 1.24
C ASN A 6 9.82 -33.52 1.53
N ILE A 7 11.10 -33.46 1.16
CA ILE A 7 11.90 -32.23 1.10
C ILE A 7 12.41 -32.10 -0.33
N VAL A 8 12.11 -30.97 -0.97
CA VAL A 8 12.56 -30.68 -2.33
C VAL A 8 13.63 -29.60 -2.27
N TYR A 9 14.83 -29.92 -2.75
CA TYR A 9 15.94 -28.96 -2.88
C TYR A 9 15.86 -28.27 -4.24
N THR A 10 15.96 -26.93 -4.25
CA THR A 10 15.90 -26.13 -5.48
C THR A 10 17.01 -25.09 -5.51
N TYR A 11 17.53 -24.84 -6.73
CA TYR A 11 18.54 -23.81 -7.04
C TYR A 11 17.95 -22.66 -7.86
N LEU A 12 16.61 -22.58 -7.97
CA LEU A 12 15.89 -21.62 -8.82
C LEU A 12 16.25 -20.13 -8.60
N PHE A 13 17.11 -19.81 -7.62
CA PHE A 13 17.55 -18.45 -7.32
C PHE A 13 19.07 -18.22 -7.46
N VAL A 14 19.84 -19.18 -7.98
CA VAL A 14 21.29 -19.00 -8.23
C VAL A 14 21.68 -19.63 -9.56
N GLU A 15 21.68 -18.84 -10.64
CA GLU A 15 22.24 -19.28 -11.93
C GLU A 15 23.73 -19.61 -11.78
N GLY A 16 24.14 -20.77 -12.29
CA GLY A 16 25.55 -21.16 -12.39
C GLY A 16 26.14 -21.92 -11.19
N GLU A 17 25.39 -22.15 -10.11
CA GLU A 17 25.84 -23.05 -9.04
C GLU A 17 25.51 -24.52 -9.33
N PRO A 18 26.47 -25.45 -9.15
CA PRO A 18 26.21 -26.87 -9.31
C PRO A 18 25.20 -27.36 -8.28
N GLU A 19 24.44 -28.42 -8.61
CA GLU A 19 23.49 -29.01 -7.66
C GLU A 19 24.22 -29.40 -6.36
N ALA A 20 23.96 -28.68 -5.26
CA ALA A 20 24.44 -29.03 -3.94
C ALA A 20 24.05 -30.48 -3.61
N PRO A 21 24.96 -31.30 -3.05
CA PRO A 21 24.67 -32.69 -2.73
C PRO A 21 23.48 -32.77 -1.76
N LEU A 22 22.54 -33.67 -2.04
CA LEU A 22 21.41 -33.89 -1.14
C LEU A 22 21.92 -34.35 0.23
N PRO A 23 21.27 -33.92 1.33
CA PRO A 23 21.56 -34.48 2.64
C PRO A 23 21.30 -36.00 2.64
N PRO A 24 21.97 -36.74 3.54
CA PRO A 24 21.80 -38.19 3.64
C PRO A 24 20.33 -38.56 3.83
N ARG A 25 19.87 -39.53 3.04
CA ARG A 25 18.46 -39.96 3.02
C ARG A 25 18.06 -40.53 4.38
N SER A 26 16.95 -40.04 4.93
CA SER A 26 16.29 -40.65 6.07
C SER A 26 15.22 -41.62 5.58
N SER A 27 15.04 -42.76 6.25
CA SER A 27 13.94 -43.69 5.93
C SER A 27 12.54 -43.08 6.11
N LYS A 28 12.43 -41.94 6.81
CA LYS A 28 11.16 -41.26 7.10
C LYS A 28 10.84 -40.09 6.16
N VAL A 29 11.83 -39.59 5.42
CA VAL A 29 11.69 -38.37 4.60
C VAL A 29 12.36 -38.60 3.25
N THR A 30 11.58 -38.48 2.19
CA THR A 30 12.11 -38.50 0.82
C THR A 30 12.71 -37.14 0.49
N VAL A 31 13.96 -37.13 0.05
CA VAL A 31 14.67 -35.92 -0.38
C VAL A 31 14.93 -36.02 -1.87
N ARG A 32 14.52 -35.01 -2.64
CA ARG A 32 14.65 -34.95 -4.11
C ARG A 32 15.16 -33.58 -4.56
N HIS A 33 15.82 -33.55 -5.71
CA HIS A 33 16.05 -32.27 -6.41
C HIS A 33 14.76 -31.80 -7.07
N PHE A 34 14.64 -30.49 -7.30
CA PHE A 34 13.49 -29.91 -8.00
C PHE A 34 13.41 -30.39 -9.46
N SER A 35 14.55 -30.63 -10.11
CA SER A 35 14.67 -31.25 -11.43
C SER A 35 13.94 -32.60 -11.50
N GLU A 36 14.15 -33.46 -10.51
CA GLU A 36 13.47 -34.76 -10.38
C GLU A 36 11.95 -34.60 -10.21
N VAL A 37 11.49 -33.57 -9.47
CA VAL A 37 10.06 -33.28 -9.34
C VAL A 37 9.44 -32.83 -10.67
N LEU A 38 10.17 -32.04 -11.47
CA LEU A 38 9.73 -31.65 -12.81
C LEU A 38 9.65 -32.84 -13.76
N GLU A 39 10.60 -33.76 -13.70
CA GLU A 39 10.58 -35.00 -14.49
C GLU A 39 9.40 -35.89 -14.13
N LEU A 40 9.13 -36.08 -12.83
CA LEU A 40 7.93 -36.79 -12.35
C LEU A 40 6.65 -36.15 -12.89
N GLY A 41 6.56 -34.81 -12.86
CA GLY A 41 5.40 -34.09 -13.40
C GLY A 41 5.24 -34.21 -14.93
N ARG A 42 6.34 -34.33 -15.69
CA ARG A 42 6.32 -34.57 -17.14
C ARG A 42 5.96 -36.01 -17.49
N ALA A 43 6.42 -36.97 -16.69
CA ALA A 43 6.15 -38.39 -16.90
C ALA A 43 4.69 -38.76 -16.57
N GLU A 44 4.12 -38.14 -15.54
CA GLU A 44 2.74 -38.34 -15.11
C GLU A 44 1.98 -37.01 -15.03
N PRO A 45 1.62 -36.40 -16.18
CA PRO A 45 0.89 -35.16 -16.19
C PRO A 45 -0.47 -35.35 -15.50
N ARG A 46 -0.73 -34.53 -14.49
CA ARG A 46 -2.02 -34.46 -13.80
C ARG A 46 -2.80 -33.28 -14.38
N GLU A 47 -4.10 -33.45 -14.58
CA GLU A 47 -4.96 -32.30 -14.86
C GLU A 47 -4.92 -31.30 -13.71
N ALA A 48 -4.79 -30.01 -14.06
CA ALA A 48 -4.83 -28.95 -13.08
C ALA A 48 -6.22 -28.93 -12.40
N THR A 49 -6.24 -28.89 -11.07
CA THR A 49 -7.48 -28.66 -10.31
C THR A 49 -7.55 -27.17 -9.99
N PRO A 50 -8.33 -26.36 -10.74
CA PRO A 50 -8.42 -24.93 -10.49
C PRO A 50 -9.09 -24.66 -9.14
N PRO A 51 -8.68 -23.58 -8.43
CA PRO A 51 -9.28 -23.23 -7.16
C PRO A 51 -10.73 -22.75 -7.35
N LYS A 52 -11.57 -23.00 -6.35
CA LYS A 52 -12.93 -22.46 -6.25
C LYS A 52 -12.92 -21.11 -5.53
N PRO A 53 -13.94 -20.25 -5.72
CA PRO A 53 -14.01 -18.94 -5.08
C PRO A 53 -13.89 -18.96 -3.55
N ASN A 54 -14.37 -20.04 -2.91
CA ASN A 54 -14.35 -20.20 -1.45
C ASN A 54 -13.12 -20.93 -0.91
N ASP A 55 -12.23 -21.40 -1.79
CA ASP A 55 -10.99 -22.04 -1.37
C ASP A 55 -10.06 -20.98 -0.75
N MET A 56 -9.24 -21.43 0.19
CA MET A 56 -8.25 -20.59 0.84
C MET A 56 -7.16 -20.21 -0.16
N ALA A 57 -7.00 -18.92 -0.42
CA ALA A 57 -5.94 -18.42 -1.28
C ALA A 57 -4.67 -18.11 -0.46
N VAL A 58 -4.84 -17.40 0.66
CA VAL A 58 -3.73 -16.89 1.47
C VAL A 58 -4.09 -16.93 2.95
N VAL A 59 -3.12 -17.35 3.77
CA VAL A 59 -3.14 -17.09 5.22
C VAL A 59 -2.07 -16.04 5.50
N MET A 60 -2.49 -14.78 5.63
CA MET A 60 -1.55 -13.67 5.77
C MET A 60 -1.39 -13.29 7.23
N TYR A 61 -0.17 -13.37 7.75
CA TYR A 61 0.12 -13.02 9.14
C TYR A 61 0.28 -11.51 9.31
N THR A 62 -0.39 -10.97 10.32
CA THR A 62 -0.29 -9.57 10.75
C THR A 62 0.07 -9.48 12.22
N SER A 63 0.93 -8.53 12.58
CA SER A 63 1.23 -8.18 13.97
C SER A 63 0.09 -7.31 14.51
N GLY A 64 -0.84 -7.93 15.25
CA GLY A 64 -1.84 -7.18 16.02
C GLY A 64 -1.18 -6.38 17.16
N SER A 65 -1.95 -5.45 17.76
CA SER A 65 -1.51 -4.63 18.90
C SER A 65 -1.00 -5.44 20.12
N THR A 66 -1.32 -6.74 20.18
CA THR A 66 -0.91 -7.66 21.23
C THR A 66 0.45 -8.32 20.98
N GLY A 67 1.17 -7.97 19.91
CA GLY A 67 2.50 -8.47 19.56
C GLY A 67 2.55 -9.90 19.02
N LYS A 68 1.54 -10.75 19.31
CA LYS A 68 1.42 -12.10 18.74
C LYS A 68 0.83 -12.03 17.31
N PRO A 69 1.52 -12.56 16.29
CA PRO A 69 0.98 -12.60 14.93
C PRO A 69 -0.34 -13.38 14.86
N LYS A 70 -1.31 -12.86 14.11
CA LYS A 70 -2.57 -13.54 13.77
C LYS A 70 -2.63 -13.78 12.26
N GLY A 71 -2.99 -15.00 11.85
CA GLY A 71 -3.12 -15.35 10.43
C GLY A 71 -4.53 -15.02 9.92
N VAL A 72 -4.63 -14.03 9.04
CA VAL A 72 -5.89 -13.62 8.39
C VAL A 72 -6.23 -14.63 7.30
N LEU A 73 -7.46 -15.15 7.30
CA LEU A 73 -7.94 -16.13 6.34
C LEU A 73 -8.56 -15.45 5.11
N ILE A 74 -7.80 -15.43 4.01
CA ILE A 74 -8.20 -14.80 2.74
C ILE A 74 -8.48 -15.87 1.68
N ARG A 75 -9.67 -15.84 1.10
CA ARG A 75 -10.16 -16.72 0.03
C ARG A 75 -9.99 -16.08 -1.34
N HIS A 76 -10.02 -16.89 -2.39
CA HIS A 76 -9.88 -16.42 -3.77
C HIS A 76 -10.88 -15.30 -4.13
N ARG A 77 -12.16 -15.45 -3.76
CA ARG A 77 -13.19 -14.42 -4.02
C ARG A 77 -12.88 -13.08 -3.35
N GLN A 78 -12.24 -13.08 -2.18
CA GLN A 78 -11.92 -11.87 -1.43
C GLN A 78 -10.79 -11.10 -2.09
N VAL A 79 -9.75 -11.83 -2.54
CA VAL A 79 -8.66 -11.26 -3.35
C VAL A 79 -9.21 -10.63 -4.63
N LEU A 80 -10.00 -11.39 -5.40
CA LEU A 80 -10.58 -10.91 -6.66
C LEU A 80 -11.56 -9.74 -6.44
N GLY A 81 -12.31 -9.74 -5.34
CA GLY A 81 -13.18 -8.63 -4.95
C GLY A 81 -12.40 -7.33 -4.75
N CYS A 82 -11.30 -7.38 -4.01
CA CYS A 82 -10.41 -6.24 -3.81
C CYS A 82 -9.81 -5.75 -5.14
N ILE A 83 -9.31 -6.67 -5.96
CA ILE A 83 -8.74 -6.35 -7.28
C ILE A 83 -9.77 -5.67 -8.18
N ALA A 84 -11.01 -6.17 -8.23
CA ALA A 84 -12.07 -5.56 -9.01
C ALA A 84 -12.36 -4.11 -8.55
N GLY A 85 -12.35 -3.86 -7.23
CA GLY A 85 -12.49 -2.52 -6.67
C GLY A 85 -11.33 -1.60 -7.03
N ILE A 86 -10.07 -2.08 -6.91
CA ILE A 86 -8.86 -1.32 -7.28
C ILE A 86 -8.87 -0.99 -8.78
N THR A 87 -9.13 -1.98 -9.64
CA THR A 87 -9.21 -1.80 -11.09
C THR A 87 -10.29 -0.76 -11.45
N GLY A 88 -11.42 -0.76 -10.73
CA GLY A 88 -12.47 0.25 -10.90
C GLY A 88 -11.97 1.69 -10.75
N VAL A 89 -11.00 1.92 -9.86
CA VAL A 89 -10.38 3.23 -9.60
C VAL A 89 -9.34 3.60 -10.65
N ILE A 90 -8.49 2.65 -11.06
CA ILE A 90 -7.35 2.95 -11.94
C ILE A 90 -7.66 2.83 -13.44
N LYS A 91 -8.75 2.15 -13.85
CA LYS A 91 -9.05 1.80 -15.25
C LYS A 91 -9.00 2.94 -16.26
N ASN A 92 -9.31 4.17 -15.84
CA ASN A 92 -9.33 5.35 -16.72
C ASN A 92 -7.96 6.03 -16.83
N HIS A 93 -6.97 5.51 -16.11
CA HIS A 93 -5.62 6.07 -16.03
C HIS A 93 -4.55 5.09 -16.43
N ILE A 94 -4.89 3.85 -16.73
CA ILE A 94 -3.94 2.86 -17.24
C ILE A 94 -4.40 2.34 -18.60
N THR A 95 -3.44 1.97 -19.43
CA THR A 95 -3.72 1.17 -20.62
C THR A 95 -3.37 -0.28 -20.34
N PRO A 96 -4.35 -1.21 -20.39
CA PRO A 96 -4.08 -2.64 -20.20
C PRO A 96 -2.97 -3.15 -21.14
N GLY A 97 -1.95 -3.79 -20.56
CA GLY A 97 -0.81 -4.33 -21.30
C GLY A 97 0.35 -3.38 -21.51
N GLU A 98 0.19 -2.07 -21.22
CA GLU A 98 1.22 -1.06 -21.50
C GLU A 98 1.90 -0.52 -20.24
N GLU A 99 1.37 -0.79 -19.05
CA GLU A 99 1.95 -0.29 -17.81
C GLU A 99 3.11 -1.15 -17.31
N HIS A 100 4.08 -0.49 -16.69
CA HIS A 100 5.20 -1.11 -16.00
C HIS A 100 5.10 -0.77 -14.51
N TYR A 101 4.66 -1.74 -13.70
CA TYR A 101 4.61 -1.62 -12.25
C TYR A 101 5.94 -2.01 -11.63
N LEU A 102 6.54 -1.13 -10.83
CA LEU A 102 7.74 -1.49 -10.06
C LEU A 102 7.32 -2.22 -8.79
N ALA A 103 7.56 -3.54 -8.76
CA ALA A 103 7.30 -4.40 -7.61
C ALA A 103 8.56 -4.47 -6.72
N TYR A 104 8.49 -3.90 -5.53
CA TYR A 104 9.64 -3.85 -4.62
C TYR A 104 9.25 -3.99 -3.15
N LEU A 105 7.96 -3.98 -2.82
CA LEU A 105 7.52 -4.28 -1.47
C LEU A 105 7.43 -5.80 -1.30
N PRO A 106 7.48 -6.34 -0.07
CA PRO A 106 7.36 -7.78 0.13
C PRO A 106 5.94 -8.27 -0.20
N LEU A 107 5.83 -9.34 -1.01
CA LEU A 107 4.55 -9.99 -1.32
C LEU A 107 3.83 -10.57 -0.08
N ALA A 108 4.57 -10.74 1.03
CA ALA A 108 4.01 -11.11 2.33
C ALA A 108 3.10 -10.02 2.94
N HIS A 109 3.10 -8.80 2.38
CA HIS A 109 2.27 -7.69 2.80
C HIS A 109 1.12 -7.45 1.82
N ILE A 110 -0.09 -7.21 2.34
CA ILE A 110 -1.32 -7.15 1.54
C ILE A 110 -1.30 -6.05 0.47
N LEU A 111 -0.67 -4.91 0.76
CA LEU A 111 -0.55 -3.79 -0.19
C LEU A 111 0.11 -4.22 -1.50
N GLU A 112 1.25 -4.91 -1.42
CA GLU A 112 1.98 -5.32 -2.64
C GLU A 112 1.23 -6.40 -3.39
N MET A 113 0.70 -7.40 -2.67
CA MET A 113 -0.08 -8.47 -3.28
C MET A 113 -1.30 -7.93 -4.03
N ALA A 114 -2.02 -6.97 -3.45
CA ALA A 114 -3.15 -6.33 -4.09
C ALA A 114 -2.74 -5.49 -5.31
N ALA A 115 -1.63 -4.75 -5.22
CA ALA A 115 -1.12 -3.94 -6.32
C ALA A 115 -0.62 -4.82 -7.50
N GLU A 116 0.20 -5.84 -7.23
CA GLU A 116 0.67 -6.78 -8.26
C GLU A 116 -0.49 -7.47 -8.95
N PHE A 117 -1.47 -8.00 -8.21
CA PHE A 117 -2.62 -8.65 -8.83
C PHE A 117 -3.54 -7.69 -9.58
N ALA A 118 -3.69 -6.44 -9.13
CA ALA A 118 -4.41 -5.43 -9.89
C ALA A 118 -3.73 -5.18 -11.24
N MET A 119 -2.40 -5.02 -11.24
CA MET A 119 -1.63 -4.79 -12.48
C MET A 119 -1.65 -6.03 -13.40
N LEU A 120 -1.44 -7.23 -12.85
CA LEU A 120 -1.52 -8.48 -13.60
C LEU A 120 -2.90 -8.72 -14.20
N SER A 121 -3.98 -8.37 -13.49
CA SER A 121 -5.35 -8.52 -14.01
C SER A 121 -5.62 -7.70 -15.27
N GLN A 122 -4.80 -6.67 -15.51
CA GLN A 122 -4.86 -5.79 -16.66
C GLN A 122 -3.77 -6.12 -17.71
N GLY A 123 -3.07 -7.24 -17.57
CA GLY A 123 -2.02 -7.66 -18.50
C GLY A 123 -0.72 -6.86 -18.42
N ASN A 124 -0.53 -6.05 -17.37
CA ASN A 124 0.62 -5.16 -17.24
C ASN A 124 1.90 -5.90 -16.81
N CYS A 125 3.04 -5.27 -17.07
CA CYS A 125 4.36 -5.79 -16.74
C CYS A 125 4.73 -5.51 -15.28
N LEU A 126 5.20 -6.54 -14.55
CA LEU A 126 5.79 -6.40 -13.22
C LEU A 126 7.31 -6.35 -13.33
N CYS A 127 7.91 -5.31 -12.74
CA CYS A 127 9.36 -5.10 -12.70
C CYS A 127 9.85 -5.29 -11.27
N TYR A 128 10.46 -6.44 -10.95
CA TYR A 128 10.91 -6.74 -9.59
C TYR A 128 12.21 -6.04 -9.22
N SER A 129 12.29 -5.48 -8.02
CA SER A 129 13.48 -4.85 -7.45
C SER A 129 13.52 -5.00 -5.93
N HIS A 130 14.71 -4.90 -5.33
CA HIS A 130 14.82 -4.70 -3.89
C HIS A 130 14.63 -3.22 -3.53
N PRO A 131 14.00 -2.85 -2.37
CA PRO A 131 13.83 -1.46 -1.96
C PRO A 131 15.11 -0.64 -1.88
N LYS A 132 16.24 -1.30 -1.57
CA LYS A 132 17.56 -0.64 -1.48
C LYS A 132 18.18 -0.31 -2.84
N ASP A 133 17.63 -0.87 -3.92
CA ASP A 133 18.18 -0.75 -5.28
C ASP A 133 17.34 0.14 -6.19
N LEU A 134 16.35 0.85 -5.63
CA LEU A 134 15.50 1.78 -6.37
C LEU A 134 16.32 2.86 -7.10
N SER A 135 17.38 3.36 -6.47
CA SER A 135 18.26 4.39 -7.00
C SER A 135 19.74 4.04 -6.79
N THR A 136 20.65 4.79 -7.43
CA THR A 136 22.10 4.63 -7.27
C THR A 136 22.53 4.77 -5.80
N GLY A 137 22.85 3.64 -5.16
CA GLY A 137 23.40 3.57 -3.81
C GLY A 137 24.32 2.35 -3.66
N PRO A 138 25.06 2.23 -2.54
CA PRO A 138 25.90 1.07 -2.25
C PRO A 138 25.03 -0.15 -1.87
N GLY A 139 24.27 -0.65 -2.85
CA GLY A 139 23.45 -1.86 -2.80
C GLY A 139 23.71 -2.62 -4.10
N LYS A 140 24.72 -3.50 -4.07
CA LYS A 140 25.17 -4.27 -5.24
C LYS A 140 24.28 -5.50 -5.46
N CYS A 141 22.98 -5.31 -5.68
CA CYS A 141 22.08 -6.43 -5.97
C CYS A 141 21.38 -6.35 -7.33
N HIS A 142 21.59 -5.28 -8.12
CA HIS A 142 21.07 -5.19 -9.49
C HIS A 142 22.22 -5.07 -10.52
N PRO A 143 22.21 -5.85 -11.62
CA PRO A 143 23.26 -5.80 -12.65
C PRO A 143 23.21 -4.56 -13.54
N VAL A 144 22.27 -3.63 -13.31
CA VAL A 144 22.00 -2.50 -14.21
C VAL A 144 22.45 -1.18 -13.60
N SER A 145 23.30 -0.48 -14.34
CA SER A 145 23.77 0.87 -14.00
C SER A 145 22.60 1.85 -13.82
N GLY A 146 22.54 2.55 -12.69
CA GLY A 146 21.53 3.59 -12.43
C GLY A 146 20.42 3.22 -11.44
N GLY A 147 20.29 1.94 -11.04
CA GLY A 147 19.22 1.46 -10.16
C GLY A 147 17.91 1.15 -10.89
N ALA A 148 16.97 0.53 -10.20
CA ALA A 148 15.75 -0.02 -10.80
C ALA A 148 14.83 1.03 -11.43
N LEU A 149 14.73 2.23 -10.86
CA LEU A 149 13.94 3.33 -11.43
C LEU A 149 14.46 3.75 -12.81
N ALA A 150 15.78 3.80 -12.98
CA ALA A 150 16.40 4.15 -14.25
C ALA A 150 16.30 3.02 -15.27
N ALA A 151 16.43 1.77 -14.82
CA ALA A 151 16.37 0.58 -15.66
C ALA A 151 14.96 0.32 -16.21
N PHE A 152 13.96 0.22 -15.33
CA PHE A 152 12.61 -0.19 -15.70
C PHE A 152 11.73 0.97 -16.17
N ARG A 153 12.08 2.21 -15.78
CA ARG A 153 11.33 3.43 -16.10
C ARG A 153 9.83 3.23 -15.84
N PRO A 154 9.41 2.92 -14.60
CA PRO A 154 8.06 2.48 -14.31
C PRO A 154 7.02 3.55 -14.66
N THR A 155 5.79 3.09 -14.89
CA THR A 155 4.62 3.96 -15.06
C THR A 155 3.75 3.98 -13.81
N ALA A 156 3.81 2.95 -12.97
CA ALA A 156 3.07 2.87 -11.72
C ALA A 156 3.95 2.40 -10.56
N MET A 157 3.72 2.96 -9.37
CA MET A 157 4.39 2.54 -8.13
C MET A 157 3.43 2.65 -6.94
N ALA A 158 3.38 1.62 -6.09
CA ALA A 158 2.80 1.72 -4.76
C ALA A 158 3.91 1.69 -3.70
N GLY A 159 3.75 2.44 -2.63
CA GLY A 159 4.78 2.61 -1.62
C GLY A 159 4.21 2.96 -0.25
N VAL A 160 4.99 2.68 0.78
CA VAL A 160 4.72 3.18 2.14
C VAL A 160 5.28 4.60 2.31
N PRO A 161 4.77 5.40 3.26
CA PRO A 161 5.25 6.78 3.50
C PRO A 161 6.76 6.91 3.54
N LYS A 162 7.43 5.94 4.16
CA LYS A 162 8.90 5.93 4.28
C LYS A 162 9.63 5.94 2.95
N ILE A 163 9.11 5.25 1.94
CA ILE A 163 9.73 5.20 0.62
C ILE A 163 9.64 6.58 -0.05
N TRP A 164 8.50 7.24 0.09
CA TRP A 164 8.27 8.58 -0.46
C TRP A 164 9.15 9.63 0.20
N GLU A 165 9.36 9.55 1.51
CA GLU A 165 10.32 10.39 2.25
C GLU A 165 11.76 10.19 1.74
N VAL A 166 12.18 8.94 1.52
CA VAL A 166 13.52 8.62 1.01
C VAL A 166 13.70 9.18 -0.40
N LEU A 167 12.70 9.05 -1.27
CA LEU A 167 12.74 9.61 -2.63
C LEU A 167 12.76 11.15 -2.62
N LYS A 168 11.92 11.78 -1.78
CA LYS A 168 11.94 13.24 -1.55
C LYS A 168 13.34 13.70 -1.11
N LYS A 169 13.88 13.11 -0.05
CA LYS A 169 15.20 13.45 0.51
C LYS A 169 16.31 13.24 -0.50
N GLY A 170 16.27 12.14 -1.26
CA GLY A 170 17.23 11.85 -2.32
C GLY A 170 17.23 12.90 -3.43
N ALA A 171 16.05 13.37 -3.84
CA ALA A 171 15.91 14.44 -4.82
C ALA A 171 16.34 15.81 -4.26
N GLU A 172 15.96 16.14 -3.02
CA GLU A 172 16.38 17.37 -2.34
C GLU A 172 17.89 17.45 -2.17
N THR A 173 18.55 16.33 -1.84
CA THR A 173 20.03 16.27 -1.75
C THR A 173 20.68 16.63 -3.09
N LYS A 174 20.12 16.15 -4.22
CA LYS A 174 20.62 16.51 -5.55
C LYS A 174 20.40 17.99 -5.89
N ILE A 175 19.32 18.60 -5.41
CA ILE A 175 19.06 20.04 -5.57
C ILE A 175 20.02 20.86 -4.73
N GLU A 176 20.26 20.44 -3.49
CA GLU A 176 21.15 21.13 -2.56
C GLU A 176 22.62 21.06 -2.97
N ALA A 177 23.02 20.05 -3.75
CA ALA A 177 24.32 20.00 -4.40
C ALA A 177 24.45 20.95 -5.61
N GLY A 178 23.35 21.54 -6.09
CA GLY A 178 23.33 22.47 -7.22
C GLY A 178 23.71 23.90 -6.86
N SER A 179 23.83 24.75 -7.89
CA SER A 179 24.13 26.19 -7.72
C SER A 179 23.02 26.95 -6.99
N THR A 180 23.34 28.09 -6.38
CA THR A 180 22.35 28.97 -5.71
C THR A 180 21.18 29.34 -6.64
N THR A 181 21.47 29.60 -7.92
CA THR A 181 20.45 29.87 -8.94
C THR A 181 19.56 28.66 -9.20
N THR A 182 20.12 27.45 -9.26
CA THR A 182 19.36 26.20 -9.40
C THR A 182 18.42 25.99 -8.22
N LYS A 183 18.89 26.22 -6.99
CA LYS A 183 18.07 26.12 -5.77
C LYS A 183 16.92 27.12 -5.79
N PHE A 184 17.22 28.37 -6.13
CA PHE A 184 16.21 29.44 -6.21
C PHE A 184 15.14 29.12 -7.25
N LEU A 185 15.55 28.76 -8.48
CA LEU A 185 14.63 28.39 -9.56
C LEU A 185 13.78 27.18 -9.19
N PHE A 186 14.36 26.17 -8.54
CA PHE A 186 13.60 25.01 -8.08
C PHE A 186 12.56 25.38 -7.04
N LYS A 187 12.93 26.14 -6.00
CA LYS A 187 11.98 26.57 -4.95
C LYS A 187 10.85 27.41 -5.53
N LEU A 188 11.15 28.32 -6.46
CA LEU A 188 10.15 29.11 -7.15
C LEU A 188 9.24 28.23 -8.01
N ALA A 189 9.80 27.31 -8.80
CA ALA A 189 9.05 26.40 -9.65
C ALA A 189 8.14 25.47 -8.84
N MET A 190 8.61 24.91 -7.72
CA MET A 190 7.80 24.10 -6.80
C MET A 190 6.62 24.89 -6.24
N LYS A 191 6.85 26.14 -5.80
CA LYS A 191 5.79 27.00 -5.29
C LYS A 191 4.74 27.32 -6.35
N LEU A 192 5.16 27.78 -7.54
CA LEU A 192 4.27 28.15 -8.63
C LEU A 192 3.50 26.94 -9.18
N LYS A 193 4.18 25.81 -9.40
CA LYS A 193 3.55 24.59 -9.86
C LYS A 193 2.61 23.99 -8.82
N GLY A 194 2.99 23.97 -7.55
CA GLY A 194 2.13 23.49 -6.46
C GLY A 194 0.80 24.26 -6.41
N MET A 195 0.86 25.60 -6.52
CA MET A 195 -0.35 26.43 -6.60
C MET A 195 -1.23 26.09 -7.81
N ALA A 196 -0.62 25.85 -8.98
CA ALA A 196 -1.36 25.46 -10.18
C ALA A 196 -1.99 24.06 -10.04
N VAL A 197 -1.25 23.07 -9.52
CA VAL A 197 -1.71 21.70 -9.31
C VAL A 197 -2.87 21.65 -8.32
N ARG A 198 -2.83 22.44 -7.23
CA ARG A 198 -3.97 22.57 -6.29
C ARG A 198 -5.26 23.08 -6.95
N GLN A 199 -5.13 23.80 -8.06
CA GLN A 199 -6.25 24.31 -8.85
C GLN A 199 -6.60 23.39 -10.04
N GLY A 200 -6.00 22.19 -10.13
CA GLY A 200 -6.19 21.27 -11.24
C GLY A 200 -5.62 21.76 -12.57
N ARG A 201 -4.63 22.66 -12.55
CA ARG A 201 -4.05 23.27 -13.76
C ARG A 201 -2.74 22.60 -14.16
N TYR A 202 -2.55 22.43 -15.47
CA TYR A 202 -1.31 21.94 -16.05
C TYR A 202 -0.24 23.04 -16.14
N THR A 203 1.03 22.63 -16.10
CA THR A 203 2.19 23.52 -16.10
C THR A 203 3.25 23.15 -17.14
N PRO A 204 2.90 23.08 -18.44
CA PRO A 204 3.76 22.48 -19.47
C PRO A 204 5.15 23.14 -19.58
N LEU A 205 5.25 24.46 -19.40
CA LEU A 205 6.52 25.18 -19.44
C LEU A 205 7.42 24.82 -18.26
N PHE A 206 6.87 24.75 -17.04
CA PHE A 206 7.63 24.31 -15.86
C PHE A 206 8.04 22.84 -16.00
N ASP A 207 7.14 22.01 -16.55
CA ASP A 207 7.41 20.59 -16.78
C ASP A 207 8.59 20.37 -17.72
N LEU A 208 8.66 21.14 -18.80
CA LEU A 208 9.74 21.04 -19.78
C LEU A 208 11.07 21.59 -19.25
N LEU A 209 11.06 22.76 -18.60
CA LEU A 209 12.27 23.49 -18.23
C LEU A 209 12.89 23.03 -16.91
N VAL A 210 12.05 22.65 -15.93
CA VAL A 210 12.50 22.35 -14.57
C VAL A 210 12.22 20.89 -14.21
N PHE A 211 10.97 20.43 -14.35
CA PHE A 211 10.56 19.14 -13.81
C PHE A 211 10.98 17.92 -14.64
N LYS A 212 11.37 18.09 -15.91
CA LYS A 212 11.90 17.00 -16.74
C LYS A 212 13.07 16.26 -16.06
N LYS A 213 13.95 17.00 -15.36
CA LYS A 213 15.08 16.41 -14.63
C LYS A 213 14.62 15.59 -13.41
N PHE A 214 13.59 16.06 -12.71
CA PHE A 214 13.02 15.40 -11.52
C PHE A 214 12.22 14.16 -11.89
N LYS A 215 11.41 14.25 -12.96
CA LYS A 215 10.79 13.08 -13.60
C LYS A 215 11.83 12.02 -13.93
N GLY A 216 12.99 12.41 -14.44
CA GLY A 216 14.11 11.51 -14.72
C GLY A 216 14.64 10.72 -13.50
N ILE A 217 14.53 11.24 -12.28
CA ILE A 217 14.96 10.54 -11.05
C ILE A 217 14.16 9.25 -10.82
N VAL A 218 12.90 9.26 -11.24
CA VAL A 218 11.94 8.15 -11.13
C VAL A 218 11.68 7.47 -12.48
N GLY A 219 12.63 7.57 -13.42
CA GLY A 219 12.56 6.89 -14.72
C GLY A 219 11.77 7.63 -15.81
N GLY A 220 11.11 8.74 -15.46
CA GLY A 220 10.54 9.70 -16.40
C GLY A 220 9.22 9.32 -17.05
N ARG A 221 8.65 8.16 -16.71
CA ARG A 221 7.38 7.66 -17.26
C ARG A 221 6.28 7.45 -16.22
N LEU A 222 6.52 7.83 -14.96
CA LEU A 222 5.50 7.68 -13.92
C LEU A 222 4.22 8.39 -14.34
N ASN A 223 3.16 7.59 -14.40
CA ASN A 223 1.81 7.98 -14.70
C ASN A 223 1.03 8.24 -13.41
N PHE A 224 1.19 7.39 -12.39
CA PHE A 224 0.65 7.62 -11.05
C PHE A 224 1.45 6.90 -9.97
N THR A 225 1.28 7.34 -8.72
CA THR A 225 1.87 6.72 -7.53
C THR A 225 0.85 6.63 -6.40
N LEU A 226 0.92 5.57 -5.60
CA LEU A 226 0.02 5.34 -4.46
C LEU A 226 0.80 5.22 -3.14
N SER A 227 0.38 5.95 -2.12
CA SER A 227 0.85 5.78 -0.75
C SER A 227 -0.16 4.99 0.08
N GLY A 228 0.27 3.92 0.73
CA GLY A 228 -0.57 3.09 1.60
C GLY A 228 0.22 2.44 2.74
N GLY A 229 -0.43 1.65 3.59
CA GLY A 229 0.20 0.97 4.72
C GLY A 229 0.58 1.86 5.91
N GLY A 230 0.41 3.17 5.78
CA GLY A 230 0.57 4.14 6.87
C GLY A 230 0.21 5.55 6.39
N PRO A 231 -0.02 6.49 7.33
CA PRO A 231 -0.34 7.88 7.00
C PRO A 231 0.87 8.60 6.39
N ILE A 232 0.63 9.39 5.34
CA ILE A 232 1.65 10.22 4.70
C ILE A 232 1.44 11.70 5.04
N ALA A 233 2.53 12.41 5.32
CA ALA A 233 2.46 13.85 5.55
C ALA A 233 1.96 14.58 4.29
N ALA A 234 1.04 15.54 4.47
CA ALA A 234 0.47 16.33 3.38
C ALA A 234 1.54 17.03 2.52
N GLU A 235 2.60 17.53 3.17
CA GLU A 235 3.74 18.15 2.48
C GLU A 235 4.47 17.14 1.57
N VAL A 236 4.67 15.89 2.02
CA VAL A 236 5.33 14.86 1.22
C VAL A 236 4.46 14.47 0.04
N GLN A 237 3.15 14.28 0.25
CA GLN A 237 2.20 14.00 -0.84
C GLN A 237 2.24 15.08 -1.92
N GLU A 238 2.13 16.35 -1.51
CA GLU A 238 2.16 17.49 -2.42
C GLU A 238 3.51 17.64 -3.12
N TRP A 239 4.60 17.47 -2.38
CA TRP A 239 5.95 17.57 -2.93
C TRP A 239 6.15 16.53 -4.04
N ILE A 240 5.80 15.28 -3.80
CA ILE A 240 5.96 14.20 -4.78
C ILE A 240 5.08 14.46 -6.01
N ARG A 241 3.80 14.78 -5.80
CA ARG A 241 2.87 15.11 -6.89
C ARG A 241 3.42 16.23 -7.78
N THR A 242 3.97 17.26 -7.17
CA THR A 242 4.50 18.44 -7.86
C THR A 242 5.82 18.13 -8.57
N ALA A 243 6.77 17.52 -7.87
CA ALA A 243 8.13 17.28 -8.35
C ALA A 243 8.18 16.21 -9.45
N PHE A 244 7.45 15.09 -9.27
CA PHE A 244 7.38 14.03 -10.26
C PHE A 244 6.29 14.28 -11.31
N GLY A 245 5.40 15.24 -11.07
CA GLY A 245 4.40 15.67 -12.06
C GLY A 245 3.47 14.54 -12.49
N CYS A 246 3.08 13.70 -11.53
CA CYS A 246 2.09 12.63 -11.63
C CYS A 246 1.21 12.66 -10.36
N PRO A 247 -0.02 12.10 -10.39
CA PRO A 247 -0.83 11.93 -9.19
C PRO A 247 -0.10 11.11 -8.13
N MET A 248 -0.09 11.63 -6.90
CA MET A 248 0.19 10.87 -5.68
C MET A 248 -1.11 10.73 -4.92
N VAL A 249 -1.68 9.54 -4.95
CA VAL A 249 -2.94 9.18 -4.28
C VAL A 249 -2.66 8.44 -2.98
N GLN A 250 -3.57 8.55 -2.01
CA GLN A 250 -3.54 7.74 -0.81
C GLN A 250 -4.49 6.55 -0.95
N GLY A 251 -4.14 5.43 -0.31
CA GLY A 251 -5.01 4.27 -0.16
C GLY A 251 -5.10 3.86 1.31
N TYR A 252 -6.32 3.58 1.77
CA TYR A 252 -6.59 3.00 3.08
C TYR A 252 -7.07 1.56 2.91
N GLY A 253 -6.58 0.68 3.78
CA GLY A 253 -7.13 -0.65 3.97
C GLY A 253 -6.27 -1.51 4.88
N LEU A 254 -6.72 -2.75 5.07
CA LEU A 254 -6.16 -3.70 6.03
C LEU A 254 -5.99 -5.07 5.38
N THR A 255 -5.15 -5.90 6.00
CA THR A 255 -5.03 -7.32 5.64
C THR A 255 -6.39 -8.02 5.78
N GLU A 256 -7.15 -7.69 6.83
CA GLU A 256 -8.49 -8.18 7.08
C GLU A 256 -9.50 -7.83 5.99
N ILE A 257 -9.20 -6.87 5.10
CA ILE A 257 -10.09 -6.44 4.01
C ILE A 257 -9.44 -6.76 2.65
N SER A 258 -8.45 -7.66 2.66
CA SER A 258 -7.72 -8.14 1.48
C SER A 258 -7.04 -7.03 0.66
N GLY A 259 -6.79 -5.86 1.27
CA GLY A 259 -6.00 -4.79 0.66
C GLY A 259 -6.61 -3.41 0.86
N ALA A 260 -7.66 -3.08 0.11
CA ALA A 260 -8.19 -1.73 0.00
C ALA A 260 -9.62 -1.59 0.52
N VAL A 261 -9.88 -0.46 1.16
CA VAL A 261 -11.21 0.03 1.59
C VAL A 261 -11.55 1.29 0.82
N ALA A 262 -10.62 2.25 0.76
CA ALA A 262 -10.78 3.52 0.08
C ALA A 262 -9.50 3.88 -0.67
N ILE A 263 -9.64 4.46 -1.86
CA ILE A 263 -8.52 4.93 -2.68
C ILE A 263 -8.88 6.28 -3.26
N GLN A 264 -7.97 7.24 -3.15
CA GLN A 264 -8.15 8.56 -3.67
C GLN A 264 -8.21 8.53 -5.20
N ASP A 265 -9.20 9.21 -5.77
CA ASP A 265 -9.31 9.38 -7.22
C ASP A 265 -8.02 10.01 -7.78
N LEU A 266 -7.51 9.49 -8.88
CA LEU A 266 -6.24 9.94 -9.45
C LEU A 266 -6.31 11.36 -10.05
N ASN A 267 -7.51 11.88 -10.30
CA ASN A 267 -7.71 13.29 -10.68
C ASN A 267 -7.91 14.19 -9.47
N SER A 268 -8.03 13.63 -8.26
CA SER A 268 -8.21 14.41 -7.04
C SER A 268 -6.97 15.24 -6.74
N VAL A 269 -7.19 16.53 -6.55
CA VAL A 269 -6.17 17.47 -6.08
C VAL A 269 -6.11 17.55 -4.55
N LEU A 270 -7.01 16.84 -3.85
CA LEU A 270 -7.06 16.87 -2.39
C LEU A 270 -5.79 16.24 -1.78
N ILE A 271 -5.51 16.63 -0.55
CA ILE A 271 -4.41 16.14 0.27
C ILE A 271 -4.94 15.78 1.65
N GLY A 272 -4.33 14.80 2.30
CA GLY A 272 -4.74 14.38 3.65
C GLY A 272 -6.10 13.68 3.72
N VAL A 273 -6.54 13.08 2.61
CA VAL A 273 -7.74 12.21 2.53
C VAL A 273 -7.36 10.91 1.83
N ASN A 274 -8.07 9.83 2.16
CA ASN A 274 -7.85 8.51 1.59
C ASN A 274 -8.71 8.24 0.36
N GLY A 275 -9.75 9.04 0.13
CA GLY A 275 -10.65 8.93 -1.02
C GLY A 275 -11.99 8.27 -0.73
N PRO A 276 -12.85 8.10 -1.73
CA PRO A 276 -14.09 7.37 -1.59
C PRO A 276 -13.83 5.87 -1.33
N PRO A 277 -14.78 5.15 -0.69
CA PRO A 277 -14.74 3.70 -0.64
C PRO A 277 -14.69 3.07 -2.04
N ILE A 278 -13.94 1.98 -2.19
CA ILE A 278 -13.89 1.22 -3.44
C ILE A 278 -15.20 0.46 -3.65
N SER A 279 -15.51 0.11 -4.89
CA SER A 279 -16.80 -0.48 -5.26
C SER A 279 -17.08 -1.88 -4.68
N SER A 280 -16.10 -2.52 -4.04
CA SER A 280 -16.25 -3.85 -3.45
C SER A 280 -16.66 -3.84 -1.97
N VAL A 281 -16.73 -2.65 -1.35
CA VAL A 281 -17.05 -2.47 0.08
C VAL A 281 -18.15 -1.45 0.29
N GLU A 282 -18.86 -1.64 1.40
CA GLU A 282 -19.68 -0.66 2.07
C GLU A 282 -18.95 -0.19 3.33
N VAL A 283 -19.08 1.10 3.64
CA VAL A 283 -18.43 1.71 4.80
C VAL A 283 -19.47 2.51 5.58
N LEU A 284 -19.47 2.37 6.90
CA LEU A 284 -20.19 3.25 7.82
C LEU A 284 -19.26 3.74 8.93
N LEU A 285 -19.69 4.80 9.60
CA LEU A 285 -19.04 5.31 10.80
C LEU A 285 -19.89 4.95 12.02
N HIS A 286 -19.33 4.15 12.92
CA HIS A 286 -19.94 3.80 14.20
C HIS A 286 -19.54 4.83 15.27
N SER A 287 -20.52 5.30 16.06
CA SER A 287 -20.24 6.33 17.08
C SER A 287 -19.41 5.76 18.23
N GLU A 288 -18.40 6.51 18.65
CA GLU A 288 -17.43 6.13 19.67
C GLU A 288 -17.41 7.21 20.79
N PRO A 289 -18.43 7.25 21.67
CA PRO A 289 -18.59 8.33 22.65
C PRO A 289 -17.48 8.36 23.72
N ASP A 290 -16.79 7.23 23.93
CA ASP A 290 -15.70 7.10 24.90
C ASP A 290 -14.36 7.65 24.38
N PHE A 291 -14.25 7.86 23.07
CA PHE A 291 -13.07 8.40 22.42
C PHE A 291 -13.32 9.85 22.02
N LYS A 292 -12.38 10.73 22.36
CA LYS A 292 -12.50 12.16 22.10
C LYS A 292 -11.41 12.62 21.14
N ASP A 293 -11.72 13.68 20.40
CA ASP A 293 -10.75 14.40 19.59
C ASP A 293 -9.89 15.36 20.44
N LYS A 294 -8.99 16.07 19.75
CA LYS A 294 -8.11 17.08 20.36
C LYS A 294 -8.85 18.27 20.98
N SER A 295 -10.11 18.49 20.62
CA SER A 295 -10.98 19.53 21.17
C SER A 295 -11.86 19.01 22.31
N GLY A 296 -11.69 17.73 22.71
CA GLY A 296 -12.45 17.08 23.78
C GLY A 296 -13.84 16.61 23.38
N MET A 297 -14.19 16.66 22.10
CA MET A 297 -15.50 16.23 21.58
C MET A 297 -15.49 14.74 21.24
N PRO A 298 -16.55 13.99 21.55
CA PRO A 298 -16.65 12.58 21.17
C PRO A 298 -16.74 12.41 19.64
N TYR A 299 -16.35 11.25 19.13
CA TYR A 299 -16.54 10.91 17.71
C TYR A 299 -17.95 10.34 17.50
N LEU A 300 -18.86 11.10 16.88
CA LEU A 300 -20.23 10.67 16.63
C LEU A 300 -20.55 10.63 15.14
N ALA A 301 -21.29 9.60 14.73
CA ALA A 301 -21.71 9.41 13.35
C ALA A 301 -22.62 10.56 12.85
N THR A 302 -23.24 11.28 13.78
CA THR A 302 -24.10 12.46 13.53
C THR A 302 -23.34 13.78 13.49
N ASP A 303 -22.03 13.79 13.70
CA ASP A 303 -21.23 15.01 13.70
C ASP A 303 -21.23 15.69 12.33
N THR A 304 -21.41 17.01 12.32
CA THR A 304 -21.39 17.84 11.10
C THR A 304 -20.12 18.69 10.96
N ALA A 305 -19.28 18.73 11.99
CA ALA A 305 -17.99 19.42 11.99
C ALA A 305 -16.91 18.61 12.71
N ASP A 306 -15.67 18.69 12.24
CA ASP A 306 -14.52 18.13 12.94
C ASP A 306 -13.91 19.10 13.97
N ALA A 307 -12.86 18.65 14.66
CA ALA A 307 -12.17 19.40 15.70
C ALA A 307 -11.59 20.75 15.22
N ASP A 308 -11.36 20.87 13.91
CA ASP A 308 -10.81 22.07 13.25
C ASP A 308 -11.92 22.96 12.66
N GLY A 309 -13.20 22.59 12.86
CA GLY A 309 -14.35 23.31 12.34
C GLY A 309 -14.65 23.03 10.86
N ASN A 310 -14.01 22.02 10.24
CA ASN A 310 -14.32 21.66 8.85
C ASN A 310 -15.62 20.85 8.80
N ALA A 311 -16.44 21.10 7.78
CA ALA A 311 -17.65 20.33 7.56
C ALA A 311 -17.35 18.85 7.27
N VAL A 312 -18.07 17.96 7.96
CA VAL A 312 -17.96 16.50 7.81
C VAL A 312 -19.34 15.86 7.72
N LEU A 313 -19.37 14.65 7.19
CA LEU A 313 -20.55 13.79 7.10
C LEU A 313 -20.41 12.64 8.09
N GLY A 314 -20.27 12.98 9.38
CA GLY A 314 -20.07 12.02 10.46
C GLY A 314 -18.61 11.71 10.78
N ARG A 315 -18.38 11.24 12.00
CA ARG A 315 -17.10 10.76 12.53
C ARG A 315 -17.33 9.48 13.34
N GLY A 316 -16.32 8.63 13.47
CA GLY A 316 -16.48 7.40 14.24
C GLY A 316 -15.50 6.31 13.89
N GLU A 317 -15.69 5.12 14.48
CA GLU A 317 -14.98 3.93 14.05
C GLU A 317 -15.46 3.52 12.65
N ILE A 318 -14.51 3.21 11.78
CA ILE A 318 -14.80 2.77 10.42
C ILE A 318 -15.21 1.30 10.50
N TRP A 319 -16.44 1.00 10.11
CA TRP A 319 -16.90 -0.37 9.95
C TRP A 319 -17.03 -0.68 8.47
N VAL A 320 -16.63 -1.88 8.09
CA VAL A 320 -16.57 -2.28 6.67
C VAL A 320 -17.28 -3.60 6.46
N ARG A 321 -18.09 -3.66 5.41
CA ARG A 321 -18.69 -4.89 4.91
C ARG A 321 -18.40 -5.01 3.43
N GLY A 322 -18.21 -6.21 2.91
CA GLY A 322 -17.93 -6.38 1.48
C GLY A 322 -17.35 -7.75 1.15
N ILE A 323 -17.28 -8.03 -0.16
CA ILE A 323 -16.80 -9.32 -0.65
C ILE A 323 -15.32 -9.57 -0.34
N ASN A 324 -14.53 -8.50 -0.14
CA ASN A 324 -13.11 -8.54 0.20
C ASN A 324 -12.81 -8.61 1.71
N VAL A 325 -13.82 -8.54 2.58
CA VAL A 325 -13.66 -8.71 4.03
C VAL A 325 -13.35 -10.16 4.35
N THR A 326 -12.35 -10.39 5.22
CA THR A 326 -11.85 -11.69 5.67
C THR A 326 -12.95 -12.58 6.24
N SER A 327 -12.68 -13.88 6.27
CA SER A 327 -13.55 -14.83 6.99
C SER A 327 -13.18 -15.05 8.45
N GLY A 328 -12.18 -14.31 8.93
CA GLY A 328 -11.68 -14.37 10.29
C GLY A 328 -10.20 -14.77 10.36
N TYR A 329 -9.85 -15.36 11.49
CA TYR A 329 -8.47 -15.65 11.85
C TYR A 329 -8.21 -17.14 12.05
N TYR A 330 -7.06 -17.61 11.55
CA TYR A 330 -6.64 -19.00 11.64
C TYR A 330 -6.55 -19.45 13.10
N LYS A 331 -7.38 -20.44 13.46
CA LYS A 331 -7.47 -21.03 14.80
C LYS A 331 -7.75 -20.02 15.92
N LYS A 332 -8.54 -18.97 15.62
CA LYS A 332 -8.93 -17.94 16.57
C LYS A 332 -10.42 -17.57 16.42
N PRO A 333 -11.35 -18.48 16.77
CA PRO A 333 -12.79 -18.23 16.65
C PRO A 333 -13.26 -17.07 17.54
N ASP A 334 -12.79 -16.98 18.79
CA ASP A 334 -13.20 -15.93 19.73
C ASP A 334 -12.83 -14.53 19.21
N LYS A 335 -11.60 -14.38 18.70
CA LYS A 335 -11.16 -13.12 18.10
C LYS A 335 -11.89 -12.80 16.80
N THR A 336 -12.29 -13.83 16.06
CA THR A 336 -13.11 -13.65 14.86
C THR A 336 -14.50 -13.13 15.25
N ALA A 337 -15.12 -13.67 16.30
CA ALA A 337 -16.42 -13.19 16.76
C ALA A 337 -16.36 -11.78 17.38
N GLU A 338 -15.24 -11.39 17.99
CA GLU A 338 -15.05 -10.05 18.56
C GLU A 338 -14.99 -8.94 17.50
N ASP A 339 -14.38 -9.21 16.36
CA ASP A 339 -14.12 -8.21 15.31
C ASP A 339 -15.26 -8.12 14.27
N PHE A 340 -16.36 -8.86 14.47
CA PHE A 340 -17.54 -8.84 13.60
C PHE A 340 -18.83 -8.68 14.41
N ASP A 341 -19.78 -7.90 13.90
CA ASP A 341 -21.12 -7.82 14.47
C ASP A 341 -22.10 -8.86 13.87
N ALA A 342 -23.36 -8.81 14.32
CA ALA A 342 -24.42 -9.71 13.87
C ALA A 342 -24.85 -9.47 12.40
N ASP A 343 -24.63 -8.26 11.87
CA ASP A 343 -25.00 -7.85 10.51
C ASP A 343 -23.84 -8.04 9.51
N GLY A 344 -22.71 -8.58 9.98
CA GLY A 344 -21.53 -8.90 9.18
C GLY A 344 -20.59 -7.72 8.93
N TRP A 345 -20.69 -6.64 9.71
CA TRP A 345 -19.74 -5.55 9.70
C TRP A 345 -18.45 -5.95 10.41
N PHE A 346 -17.33 -5.68 9.78
CA PHE A 346 -16.01 -5.83 10.38
C PHE A 346 -15.59 -4.52 11.06
N HIS A 347 -15.20 -4.63 12.32
CA HIS A 347 -14.72 -3.52 13.14
C HIS A 347 -13.23 -3.30 12.88
N THR A 348 -12.87 -2.19 12.23
CA THR A 348 -11.47 -1.96 11.83
C THR A 348 -10.55 -1.60 13.01
N GLY A 349 -11.10 -1.04 14.08
CA GLY A 349 -10.32 -0.41 15.14
C GLY A 349 -9.75 0.97 14.77
N ASP A 350 -10.11 1.52 13.61
CA ASP A 350 -9.63 2.80 13.09
C ASP A 350 -10.74 3.86 13.14
N ILE A 351 -10.39 5.06 13.63
CA ILE A 351 -11.29 6.22 13.65
C ILE A 351 -11.13 6.98 12.33
N GLY A 352 -12.26 7.31 11.70
CA GLY A 352 -12.32 8.12 10.50
C GLY A 352 -13.44 9.14 10.51
N GLN A 353 -13.45 9.94 9.45
CA GLN A 353 -14.52 10.88 9.15
C GLN A 353 -14.77 10.91 7.63
N PHE A 354 -16.00 11.16 7.23
CA PHE A 354 -16.29 11.52 5.84
C PHE A 354 -16.19 13.04 5.70
N THR A 355 -15.44 13.51 4.71
CA THR A 355 -15.44 14.94 4.37
C THR A 355 -16.80 15.35 3.79
N ALA A 356 -17.06 16.65 3.73
CA ALA A 356 -18.24 17.16 3.02
C ALA A 356 -18.31 16.73 1.52
N ALA A 357 -17.19 16.33 0.92
CA ALA A 357 -17.12 15.81 -0.45
C ALA A 357 -17.38 14.29 -0.54
N GLY A 358 -17.55 13.60 0.58
CA GLY A 358 -17.76 12.15 0.64
C GLY A 358 -16.48 11.31 0.64
N ASP A 359 -15.30 11.94 0.73
CA ASP A 359 -14.03 11.22 0.88
C ASP A 359 -13.86 10.72 2.32
N LEU A 360 -13.40 9.48 2.46
CA LEU A 360 -12.95 8.95 3.74
C LEU A 360 -11.59 9.56 4.12
N LYS A 361 -11.46 9.96 5.38
CA LYS A 361 -10.22 10.42 5.99
C LYS A 361 -9.98 9.69 7.30
N ILE A 362 -8.85 8.97 7.39
CA ILE A 362 -8.41 8.36 8.64
C ILE A 362 -7.91 9.43 9.61
N VAL A 363 -8.29 9.30 10.88
CA VAL A 363 -7.84 10.18 11.96
C VAL A 363 -6.71 9.50 12.75
N ASP A 364 -6.97 8.35 13.37
CA ASP A 364 -5.99 7.53 14.08
C ASP A 364 -6.61 6.15 14.42
N ARG A 365 -5.86 5.24 15.02
CA ARG A 365 -6.37 3.99 15.60
C ARG A 365 -6.95 4.23 16.99
N LYS A 366 -8.05 3.55 17.32
CA LYS A 366 -8.67 3.57 18.68
C LYS A 366 -7.63 3.31 19.78
N LYS A 367 -6.72 2.37 19.55
CA LYS A 367 -5.67 1.99 20.53
C LYS A 367 -4.54 3.00 20.66
N ASN A 368 -4.38 3.87 19.66
CA ASN A 368 -3.30 4.86 19.59
C ASN A 368 -3.74 6.24 20.10
N LEU A 369 -5.03 6.42 20.40
CA LEU A 369 -5.58 7.60 21.06
C LEU A 369 -5.24 7.56 22.55
N VAL A 370 -4.20 8.29 22.95
CA VAL A 370 -3.74 8.32 24.35
C VAL A 370 -4.43 9.46 25.10
N LYS A 371 -5.14 9.11 26.18
CA LYS A 371 -5.74 10.08 27.10
C LYS A 371 -4.67 10.68 28.03
N LEU A 372 -4.52 12.00 28.00
CA LEU A 372 -3.67 12.74 28.92
C LEU A 372 -4.35 12.90 30.29
N LYS A 373 -3.56 13.22 31.32
CA LYS A 373 -4.07 13.50 32.68
C LYS A 373 -5.10 14.65 32.70
N GLY A 374 -5.04 15.57 31.74
CA GLY A 374 -6.01 16.66 31.55
C GLY A 374 -7.33 16.27 30.87
N GLY A 375 -7.49 15.02 30.44
CA GLY A 375 -8.70 14.52 29.76
C GLY A 375 -8.71 14.69 28.24
N GLU A 376 -7.74 15.42 27.69
CA GLU A 376 -7.46 15.54 26.26
C GLU A 376 -6.93 14.23 25.69
N TYR A 377 -7.14 13.99 24.39
CA TYR A 377 -6.60 12.83 23.70
C TYR A 377 -5.59 13.27 22.64
N ILE A 378 -4.48 12.53 22.54
CA ILE A 378 -3.46 12.73 21.51
C ILE A 378 -3.49 11.56 20.53
N ALA A 379 -3.60 11.91 19.25
CA ALA A 379 -3.41 11.01 18.12
C ALA A 379 -1.90 10.75 17.89
N THR A 380 -1.39 9.60 18.32
CA THR A 380 0.05 9.31 18.28
C THR A 380 0.57 9.04 16.86
N GLU A 381 -0.24 8.48 15.95
CA GLU A 381 0.19 8.30 14.56
C GLU A 381 0.30 9.66 13.85
N ALA A 382 -0.64 10.57 14.10
CA ALA A 382 -0.57 11.94 13.57
C ALA A 382 0.71 12.66 14.04
N MET A 383 1.12 12.46 15.31
CA MET A 383 2.38 13.01 15.83
C MET A 383 3.61 12.38 15.16
N GLN A 384 3.61 11.07 14.91
CA GLN A 384 4.71 10.41 14.19
C GLN A 384 4.85 10.92 12.76
N VAL A 385 3.74 11.24 12.08
CA VAL A 385 3.78 11.83 10.73
C VAL A 385 4.44 13.21 10.74
N VAL A 386 4.16 14.02 11.77
CA VAL A 386 4.72 15.39 11.89
C VAL A 386 6.18 15.38 12.35
N TYR A 387 6.52 14.54 13.31
CA TYR A 387 7.83 14.57 13.99
C TYR A 387 8.77 13.41 13.65
N GLY A 388 8.32 12.39 12.91
CA GLY A 388 9.10 11.17 12.62
C GLY A 388 10.34 11.36 11.75
N THR A 389 10.56 12.58 11.26
CA THR A 389 11.74 12.97 10.49
C THR A 389 12.69 13.90 11.25
N SER A 390 12.42 14.18 12.53
CA SER A 390 13.26 15.02 13.41
C SER A 390 14.56 14.34 13.81
#